data_AF-A0AA37GXV3-F1
#
_entry.id   AF-A0AA37GXV3-F1
#
_cell.length_a   1.000
_cell.length_b   1.000
_cell.length_c   1.000
_cell.angle_alpha   90.00
_cell.angle_beta   90.00
_cell.angle_gamma   90.00
#
_symmetry.space_group_name_H-M   'P 1'
#
loop_
_entity.id
_entity.type
_entity.pdbx_description
1 polymer ?
#
loop_
_entity_poly.entity_id
_entity_poly.type
_entity_poly.pdbx_seq_one_letter_code
_entity_poly.pdbx_strand_id
1 'polypeptide(L)'
;MLMRLQLHWQMGGLGPMQGQANHFKRYAPEKIQYGIDRYTNETRRLYRTMDTQLKANPHGYLVGDRVTIADIASWGWVAASKWAGIDLDEFPALKAWLWKLVERPGFEQGRHIPSRHTALEHHNKTDEELDEQAKAASAWILKGMQEDAAKK
;
A
#
# COMPACT_ATOMS: atom_id res chain seq x y z
N MET A 1 23.28 -7.65 2.94
CA MET A 1 23.01 -7.49 1.49
C MET A 1 21.51 -7.55 1.17
N LEU A 2 20.79 -8.60 1.60
CA LEU A 2 19.36 -8.81 1.32
C LEU A 2 18.43 -7.67 1.78
N MET A 3 18.67 -7.07 2.96
CA MET A 3 17.86 -5.93 3.45
C MET A 3 17.86 -4.73 2.50
N ARG A 4 19.02 -4.38 1.94
CA ARG A 4 19.12 -3.25 1.00
C ARG A 4 18.37 -3.56 -0.28
N LEU A 5 18.47 -4.78 -0.79
CA LEU A 5 17.74 -5.17 -2.00
C LEU A 5 16.23 -5.06 -1.81
N GLN A 6 15.70 -5.46 -0.65
CA GLN A 6 14.27 -5.31 -0.39
C GLN A 6 13.80 -3.87 -0.25
N LEU A 7 14.64 -2.98 0.28
CA LEU A 7 14.31 -1.55 0.28
C LEU A 7 14.26 -0.98 -1.14
N HIS A 8 15.26 -1.25 -1.98
CA HIS A 8 15.25 -0.77 -3.36
C HIS A 8 14.06 -1.37 -4.14
N TRP A 9 13.71 -2.63 -3.88
CA TRP A 9 12.53 -3.27 -4.47
C TRP A 9 11.24 -2.56 -4.04
N GLN A 10 11.08 -2.22 -2.76
CA GLN A 10 9.90 -1.49 -2.29
C GLN A 10 9.84 -0.08 -2.92
N MET A 11 10.97 0.63 -2.98
CA MET A 11 11.07 1.99 -3.52
C MET A 11 10.85 2.05 -5.04
N GLY A 12 11.30 1.05 -5.79
CA GLY A 12 11.17 0.98 -7.26
C GLY A 12 9.95 0.20 -7.77
N GLY A 13 9.34 -0.63 -6.92
CA GLY A 13 8.24 -1.53 -7.28
C GLY A 13 6.99 -1.27 -6.47
N LEU A 14 6.95 -1.77 -5.22
CA LEU A 14 5.74 -1.77 -4.37
C LEU A 14 5.09 -0.40 -4.29
N GLY A 15 5.85 0.62 -3.87
CA GLY A 15 5.31 1.96 -3.67
C GLY A 15 4.83 2.62 -4.96
N PRO A 16 5.68 2.77 -5.99
CA PRO A 16 5.28 3.40 -7.24
C PRO A 16 4.09 2.72 -7.92
N MET A 17 4.06 1.38 -7.97
CA MET A 17 2.99 0.66 -8.68
C MET A 17 1.66 0.75 -7.94
N GLN A 18 1.67 0.63 -6.61
CA GLN A 18 0.45 0.81 -5.82
C GLN A 18 -0.02 2.26 -5.81
N GLY A 19 0.91 3.23 -5.84
CA GLY A 19 0.59 4.65 -6.00
C GLY A 19 -0.20 4.92 -7.29
N GLN A 20 0.21 4.29 -8.40
CA GLN A 20 -0.54 4.36 -9.67
C GLN A 20 -1.88 3.64 -9.57
N ALA A 21 -1.95 2.47 -8.93
CA ALA A 21 -3.22 1.77 -8.71
C ALA A 21 -4.21 2.64 -7.94
N ASN A 22 -3.76 3.28 -6.86
CA ASN A 22 -4.54 4.24 -6.09
C ASN A 22 -5.00 5.42 -6.96
N HIS A 23 -4.11 5.99 -7.77
CA HIS A 23 -4.44 7.11 -8.65
C HIS A 23 -5.54 6.76 -9.65
N PHE A 24 -5.35 5.72 -10.47
CA PHE A 24 -6.33 5.34 -11.48
C PHE A 24 -7.65 4.84 -10.88
N LYS A 25 -7.60 4.18 -9.71
CA LYS A 25 -8.81 3.69 -9.05
C LYS A 25 -9.58 4.79 -8.34
N ARG A 26 -8.92 5.72 -7.65
CA ARG A 26 -9.57 6.65 -6.69
C ARG A 26 -9.53 8.12 -7.10
N TYR A 27 -8.45 8.55 -7.76
CA TYR A 27 -8.15 9.98 -7.90
C TYR A 27 -8.30 10.51 -9.32
N ALA A 28 -8.10 9.67 -10.33
CA ALA A 28 -8.23 10.07 -11.73
C ALA A 28 -9.65 10.62 -11.99
N PRO A 29 -9.78 11.79 -12.66
CA PRO A 29 -11.08 12.41 -12.91
C PRO A 29 -11.97 11.55 -13.80
N GLU A 30 -11.35 10.75 -14.67
CA GLU A 30 -12.00 9.78 -15.53
C GLU A 30 -11.52 8.37 -15.21
N LYS A 31 -12.43 7.40 -15.19
CA LYS A 31 -12.10 6.00 -14.94
C LYS A 31 -11.53 5.39 -16.22
N ILE A 32 -10.21 5.20 -16.24
CA ILE A 32 -9.49 4.56 -17.35
C ILE A 32 -9.27 3.09 -16.98
N GLN A 33 -10.15 2.21 -17.48
CA GLN A 33 -10.17 0.79 -17.11
C GLN A 33 -8.80 0.11 -17.31
N TYR A 34 -8.13 0.36 -18.45
CA TYR A 34 -6.79 -0.17 -18.70
C TYR A 34 -5.77 0.24 -17.63
N GLY A 35 -5.81 1.51 -17.18
CA GLY A 35 -4.91 2.01 -16.14
C GLY A 35 -5.19 1.33 -14.80
N ILE A 36 -6.47 1.23 -14.43
CA ILE A 36 -6.92 0.53 -13.22
C ILE A 36 -6.41 -0.92 -13.25
N ASP A 37 -6.68 -1.66 -14.32
CA ASP A 37 -6.33 -3.07 -14.42
C ASP A 37 -4.82 -3.27 -14.42
N ARG A 38 -4.08 -2.49 -15.21
CA ARG A 38 -2.62 -2.60 -15.31
C ARG A 38 -1.95 -2.46 -13.94
N TYR A 39 -2.25 -1.39 -13.21
CA TYR A 39 -1.56 -1.11 -11.95
C TYR A 39 -2.11 -1.91 -10.77
N THR A 40 -3.40 -2.26 -10.77
CA THR A 40 -3.96 -3.20 -9.79
C THR A 40 -3.32 -4.58 -9.95
N ASN A 41 -3.19 -5.08 -11.19
CA ASN A 41 -2.57 -6.38 -11.45
C ASN A 41 -1.08 -6.40 -11.14
N GLU A 42 -0.35 -5.33 -11.44
CA GLU A 42 1.07 -5.24 -11.07
C GLU A 42 1.27 -5.17 -9.55
N THR A 43 0.44 -4.40 -8.85
CA THR A 43 0.46 -4.38 -7.37
C THR A 43 0.15 -5.77 -6.80
N ARG A 44 -0.83 -6.47 -7.38
CA ARG A 44 -1.17 -7.85 -7.02
C ARG A 44 0.03 -8.81 -7.24
N ARG A 45 0.79 -8.64 -8.33
CA ARG A 45 2.02 -9.42 -8.61
C ARG A 45 3.10 -9.15 -7.55
N LEU A 46 3.27 -7.90 -7.13
CA LEU A 46 4.22 -7.52 -6.08
C LEU A 46 3.81 -8.10 -4.72
N TYR A 47 2.52 -8.11 -4.41
CA TYR A 47 1.99 -8.76 -3.20
C TYR A 47 2.24 -10.27 -3.20
N ARG A 48 2.02 -10.96 -4.34
CA ARG A 48 2.40 -12.38 -4.50
C ARG A 48 3.88 -12.63 -4.25
N THR A 49 4.73 -11.71 -4.70
CA THR A 49 6.18 -11.79 -4.47
C THR A 49 6.49 -11.70 -2.97
N MET A 50 5.88 -10.76 -2.26
CA MET A 50 6.03 -10.64 -0.80
C MET A 50 5.48 -11.86 -0.07
N ASP A 51 4.27 -12.32 -0.43
CA ASP A 51 3.63 -13.49 0.17
C ASP A 51 4.49 -14.75 0.03
N THR A 52 5.10 -14.94 -1.15
CA THR A 52 6.04 -16.06 -1.40
C THR A 52 7.31 -15.95 -0.55
N GLN A 53 7.90 -14.76 -0.47
CA GLN A 53 9.06 -14.51 0.38
C GLN A 53 8.76 -14.76 1.86
N LEU A 54 7.59 -14.34 2.34
CA LEU A 54 7.13 -14.53 3.72
C LEU A 54 6.84 -16.00 4.03
N LYS A 55 6.29 -16.76 3.07
CA LYS A 55 6.13 -18.21 3.18
C LYS A 55 7.46 -18.94 3.28
N ALA A 56 8.47 -18.49 2.53
CA ALA A 56 9.79 -19.10 2.53
C ALA A 56 10.61 -18.77 3.79
N ASN A 57 10.31 -17.67 4.48
CA ASN A 57 11.01 -17.28 5.70
C ASN A 57 10.30 -17.78 6.96
N PRO A 58 10.85 -18.75 7.71
CA PRO A 58 10.20 -19.33 8.89
C PRO A 58 9.98 -18.32 10.03
N HIS A 59 10.72 -17.21 10.04
CA HIS A 59 10.56 -16.16 11.04
C HIS A 59 9.42 -15.19 10.70
N GLY A 60 8.84 -15.25 9.50
CA GLY A 60 7.71 -14.41 9.10
C GLY A 60 8.03 -12.92 9.06
N TYR A 61 9.24 -12.57 8.59
CA TYR A 61 9.65 -11.20 8.27
C TYR A 61 10.17 -11.13 6.83
N LEU A 62 10.23 -9.95 6.22
CA LEU A 62 10.70 -9.84 4.84
C LEU A 62 12.17 -10.26 4.70
N VAL A 63 13.00 -10.03 5.72
CA VAL A 63 14.44 -10.31 5.71
C VAL A 63 14.92 -10.84 7.05
N GLY A 64 15.55 -12.01 7.04
CA GLY A 64 16.21 -12.58 8.22
C GLY A 64 15.22 -12.99 9.31
N ASP A 65 15.65 -12.89 10.56
CA ASP A 65 14.97 -13.42 11.73
C ASP A 65 14.26 -12.37 12.59
N ARG A 66 14.29 -11.10 12.16
CA ARG A 66 13.79 -9.95 12.93
C ARG A 66 13.18 -8.89 12.03
N VAL A 67 12.39 -8.00 12.64
CA VAL A 67 11.88 -6.80 11.96
C VAL A 67 13.06 -5.94 11.49
N THR A 68 12.99 -5.51 10.24
CA THR A 68 13.96 -4.59 9.65
C THR A 68 13.27 -3.36 9.06
N ILE A 69 14.07 -2.40 8.61
CA ILE A 69 13.56 -1.24 7.88
C ILE A 69 12.84 -1.62 6.58
N ALA A 70 13.09 -2.80 6.00
CA ALA A 70 12.34 -3.26 4.84
C ALA A 70 10.88 -3.56 5.20
N ASP A 71 10.64 -4.14 6.39
CA ASP A 71 9.30 -4.38 6.89
C ASP A 71 8.56 -3.06 7.17
N ILE A 72 9.25 -2.14 7.86
CA ILE A 72 8.71 -0.81 8.21
C ILE A 72 8.35 -0.02 6.93
N ALA A 73 9.23 0.01 5.94
CA ALA A 73 9.01 0.73 4.68
C ALA A 73 7.88 0.13 3.82
N SER A 74 7.64 -1.18 3.92
CA SER A 74 6.64 -1.88 3.11
C SER A 74 5.25 -1.92 3.76
N TRP A 75 5.19 -1.88 5.09
CA TRP A 75 3.95 -2.14 5.83
C TRP A 75 2.80 -1.19 5.49
N GLY A 76 3.07 0.11 5.40
CA GLY A 76 2.03 1.11 5.12
C GLY A 76 1.36 0.90 3.75
N TRP A 77 2.11 0.41 2.76
CA TRP A 77 1.56 0.06 1.45
C TRP A 77 0.59 -1.11 1.54
N VAL A 78 0.99 -2.18 2.23
CA VAL A 78 0.14 -3.36 2.43
C VAL A 78 -1.09 -3.04 3.26
N ALA A 79 -0.95 -2.22 4.30
CA ALA A 79 -2.06 -1.75 5.14
C ALA A 79 -3.11 -0.95 4.33
N ALA A 80 -2.72 -0.35 3.21
CA ALA A 80 -3.59 0.39 2.30
C ALA A 80 -4.07 -0.44 1.10
N SER A 81 -3.98 -1.77 1.12
CA SER A 81 -4.37 -2.62 -0.01
C SER A 81 -5.82 -2.43 -0.46
N LYS A 82 -6.75 -2.27 0.49
CA LYS A 82 -8.18 -2.08 0.19
C LYS A 82 -8.43 -0.74 -0.52
N TRP A 83 -7.61 0.27 -0.24
CA TRP A 83 -7.62 1.52 -0.99
C TRP A 83 -7.25 1.31 -2.46
N ALA A 84 -6.23 0.47 -2.71
CA ALA A 84 -5.82 0.02 -4.04
C ALA A 84 -6.80 -0.97 -4.68
N GLY A 85 -7.83 -1.42 -3.97
CA GLY A 85 -8.82 -2.38 -4.47
C GLY A 85 -8.37 -3.83 -4.45
N ILE A 86 -7.40 -4.18 -3.61
CA ILE A 86 -6.84 -5.53 -3.51
C ILE A 86 -7.29 -6.16 -2.19
N ASP A 87 -7.85 -7.36 -2.28
CA ASP A 87 -8.19 -8.18 -1.14
C ASP A 87 -6.95 -8.91 -0.60
N LEU A 88 -6.69 -8.80 0.70
CA LEU A 88 -5.56 -9.47 1.35
C LEU A 88 -5.81 -10.95 1.60
N ASP A 89 -7.05 -11.42 1.49
CA ASP A 89 -7.35 -12.85 1.62
C ASP A 89 -6.73 -13.66 0.45
N GLU A 90 -6.38 -13.00 -0.65
CA GLU A 90 -5.56 -13.57 -1.73
C GLU A 90 -4.12 -13.93 -1.27
N PHE A 91 -3.62 -13.35 -0.17
CA PHE A 91 -2.21 -13.41 0.28
C PHE A 91 -2.09 -13.75 1.78
N PRO A 92 -2.28 -15.01 2.17
CA PRO A 92 -2.41 -15.38 3.58
C PRO A 92 -1.15 -15.10 4.42
N ALA A 93 0.06 -15.29 3.88
CA ALA A 93 1.29 -15.02 4.63
C ALA A 93 1.57 -13.52 4.71
N LEU A 94 1.23 -12.77 3.65
CA LEU A 94 1.28 -11.31 3.67
C LEU A 94 0.29 -10.72 4.69
N LYS A 95 -0.94 -11.23 4.74
CA LYS A 95 -1.96 -10.84 5.73
C LYS A 95 -1.48 -11.15 7.15
N ALA A 96 -0.95 -12.36 7.39
CA ALA A 96 -0.40 -12.72 8.70
C ALA A 96 0.76 -11.81 9.12
N TRP A 97 1.68 -11.48 8.20
CA TRP A 97 2.78 -10.55 8.44
C TRP A 97 2.29 -9.13 8.78
N LEU A 98 1.25 -8.63 8.08
CA LEU A 98 0.66 -7.31 8.34
C LEU A 98 0.22 -7.20 9.81
N TRP A 99 -0.52 -8.19 10.30
CA TRP A 99 -1.07 -8.22 11.66
C TRP A 99 0.00 -8.52 12.72
N LYS A 100 0.94 -9.43 12.43
CA LYS A 100 2.08 -9.74 13.31
C LYS A 100 2.90 -8.49 13.67
N LEU A 101 3.08 -7.56 12.73
CA LEU A 101 3.88 -6.36 13.00
C LEU A 101 3.17 -5.40 13.95
N VAL A 102 1.85 -5.24 13.87
CA VAL A 102 1.09 -4.37 14.78
C VAL A 102 0.91 -4.93 16.18
N GLU A 103 1.11 -6.23 16.38
CA GLU A 103 1.19 -6.81 17.74
C GLU A 103 2.38 -6.26 18.55
N ARG A 104 3.36 -5.66 17.88
CA ARG A 104 4.53 -5.06 18.53
C ARG A 104 4.19 -3.66 19.05
N PRO A 105 4.31 -3.37 20.36
CA PRO A 105 3.88 -2.09 20.93
C PRO A 105 4.51 -0.86 20.25
N GLY A 106 5.80 -0.90 19.95
CA GLY A 106 6.48 0.22 19.28
C GLY A 106 6.05 0.42 17.83
N PHE A 107 5.65 -0.65 17.14
CA PHE A 107 5.14 -0.57 15.77
C PHE A 107 3.72 0.01 15.76
N GLU A 108 2.88 -0.47 16.67
CA GLU A 108 1.51 0.04 16.88
C GLU A 108 1.49 1.52 17.23
N GLN A 109 2.35 1.95 18.16
CA GLN A 109 2.48 3.37 18.49
C GLN A 109 3.03 4.16 17.29
N GLY A 110 4.06 3.63 16.62
CA GLY A 110 4.72 4.29 15.50
C GLY A 110 3.81 4.58 14.32
N ARG A 111 2.90 3.65 13.97
CA ARG A 111 1.98 3.87 12.85
C ARG A 111 1.01 5.03 13.09
N HIS A 112 0.80 5.47 14.33
CA HIS A 112 -0.11 6.58 14.65
C HIS A 112 0.53 7.96 14.69
N ILE A 113 1.79 8.09 14.27
CA ILE A 113 2.55 9.34 14.29
C ILE A 113 2.95 9.74 12.85
N PRO A 114 2.81 11.01 12.43
CA PRO A 114 2.39 12.18 13.23
C PRO A 114 0.87 12.27 13.44
N SER A 115 0.08 11.48 12.74
CA SER A 115 -1.38 11.47 12.86
C SER A 115 -1.88 10.04 12.87
N ARG A 116 -3.05 9.83 13.48
CA ARG A 116 -3.67 8.51 13.61
C ARG A 116 -3.79 7.85 12.22
N HIS A 117 -3.12 6.71 12.05
CA HIS A 117 -3.28 5.88 10.87
C HIS A 117 -4.63 5.16 10.83
N THR A 118 -5.34 5.30 9.71
CA THR A 118 -6.70 4.80 9.47
C THR A 118 -6.78 3.75 8.36
N ALA A 119 -5.69 3.42 7.66
CA ALA A 119 -5.78 2.56 6.46
C ALA A 119 -6.34 1.16 6.75
N LEU A 120 -6.07 0.61 7.94
CA LEU A 120 -6.65 -0.68 8.36
C LEU A 120 -8.18 -0.64 8.51
N GLU A 121 -8.74 0.53 8.84
CA GLU A 121 -10.19 0.71 8.98
C GLU A 121 -10.90 0.60 7.61
N HIS A 122 -10.18 0.84 6.51
CA HIS A 122 -10.73 0.72 5.16
C HIS A 122 -11.15 -0.71 4.81
N HIS A 123 -10.60 -1.73 5.47
CA HIS A 123 -11.00 -3.12 5.27
C HIS A 123 -12.47 -3.39 5.64
N ASN A 124 -13.07 -2.51 6.45
CA ASN A 124 -14.48 -2.62 6.85
C ASN A 124 -15.42 -1.75 5.99
N LYS A 125 -14.89 -1.10 4.94
CA LYS A 125 -15.64 -0.19 4.07
C LYS A 125 -15.92 -0.80 2.70
N THR A 126 -17.03 -0.41 2.10
CA THR A 126 -17.33 -0.77 0.70
C THR A 126 -16.48 0.06 -0.27
N ASP A 127 -16.41 -0.38 -1.52
CA ASP A 127 -15.65 0.37 -2.53
C ASP A 127 -16.31 1.74 -2.81
N GLU A 128 -17.64 1.84 -2.72
CA GLU A 128 -18.42 3.07 -2.85
C GLU A 128 -18.11 4.08 -1.73
N GLU A 129 -18.09 3.64 -0.46
CA GLU A 129 -17.74 4.51 0.68
C GLU A 129 -16.33 5.09 0.55
N LEU A 130 -15.40 4.26 0.06
CA LEU A 130 -14.03 4.65 -0.17
C LEU A 130 -13.90 5.59 -1.39
N ASP A 131 -14.71 5.40 -2.44
CA ASP A 131 -14.76 6.29 -3.60
C ASP A 131 -15.34 7.66 -3.20
N GLU A 132 -16.35 7.69 -2.33
CA GLU A 132 -16.87 8.93 -1.76
C GLU A 132 -15.81 9.66 -0.94
N GLN A 133 -15.10 8.94 -0.05
CA GLN A 133 -14.00 9.49 0.73
C GLN A 133 -12.88 10.05 -0.17
N ALA A 134 -12.63 9.42 -1.33
CA ALA A 134 -11.60 9.86 -2.26
C ALA A 134 -11.93 11.18 -2.96
N LYS A 135 -13.21 11.55 -3.15
CA LYS A 135 -13.62 12.75 -3.90
C LYS A 135 -12.98 14.03 -3.37
N ALA A 136 -12.90 14.19 -2.04
CA ALA A 136 -12.27 15.35 -1.42
C ALA A 136 -10.77 15.43 -1.77
N ALA A 137 -10.07 14.30 -1.76
CA ALA A 137 -8.66 14.22 -2.15
C ALA A 137 -8.49 14.45 -3.66
N SER A 138 -9.35 13.87 -4.51
CA SER A 138 -9.33 14.06 -5.96
C SER A 138 -9.49 15.53 -6.34
N ALA A 139 -10.43 16.24 -5.71
CA ALA A 139 -10.64 17.66 -5.93
C ALA A 139 -9.40 18.50 -5.55
N TRP A 140 -8.77 18.18 -4.41
CA TRP A 140 -7.53 18.84 -3.99
C TRP A 140 -6.36 18.58 -4.96
N ILE A 141 -6.19 17.34 -5.43
CA ILE A 141 -5.14 16.97 -6.41
C ILE A 141 -5.33 17.75 -7.71
N LEU A 142 -6.56 17.74 -8.26
CA LEU A 142 -6.87 18.44 -9.51
C LEU A 142 -6.62 19.94 -9.41
N LYS A 143 -7.02 20.55 -8.28
CA LYS A 143 -6.76 21.96 -8.01
C LYS A 143 -5.26 22.24 -7.98
N GLY A 144 -4.47 21.44 -7.27
CA GLY A 144 -3.01 21.58 -7.23
C GLY A 144 -2.36 21.48 -8.61
N MET A 145 -2.80 20.51 -9.43
CA MET A 145 -2.31 20.36 -10.81
C MET A 145 -2.61 21.58 -11.68
N GLN A 146 -3.80 22.18 -11.53
CA GLN A 146 -4.19 23.40 -12.24
C GLN A 146 -3.35 24.61 -11.79
N GLU A 147 -3.17 24.78 -10.48
CA GLU A 147 -2.36 25.85 -9.90
C GLU A 147 -0.90 25.77 -10.39
N ASP A 148 -0.32 24.57 -10.44
CA ASP A 148 1.06 24.39 -10.92
C ASP A 148 1.19 24.58 -12.43
N ALA A 149 0.17 24.21 -13.22
CA ALA A 149 0.15 24.47 -14.65
C ALA A 149 0.09 25.98 -14.96
N ALA A 150 -0.59 26.77 -14.13
CA ALA A 150 -0.73 28.22 -14.28
C ALA A 150 0.50 29.03 -13.83
N LYS A 151 1.46 28.42 -13.13
CA LYS A 151 2.74 29.05 -12.72
C LYS A 151 3.83 29.01 -13.81
N LYS A 152 3.52 28.43 -14.97
CA LYS A 152 4.39 28.42 -16.15
C LYS A 152 4.16 29.66 -17.00
#